data_AF-A0A5U3ELR6-F1
#
_entry.id   AF-A0A5U3ELR6-F1
#
_cell.length_a   1.000
_cell.length_b   1.000
_cell.length_c   1.000
_cell.angle_alpha   90.00
_cell.angle_beta   90.00
_cell.angle_gamma   90.00
#
_symmetry.space_group_name_H-M   'P 1'
#
loop_
_entity.id
_entity.type
_entity.pdbx_description
1 polymer ?
#
loop_
_entity_poly.entity_id
_entity_poly.type
_entity_poly.pdbx_seq_one_letter_code
_entity_poly.pdbx_strand_id
1 'polypeptide(L)'
;MKGMQKIKRGKSFSGVVLYVLKPGSHHKSDPIVIGGNMLSDSALELIAEFDGTKQLRPDVQKPVWHNSLRLPTGESLSNDQWVSIAEDYMKRMGFNNTHLRSYVLHNDDGQHIHIIASRIDLNSRKLYLGRNENLISTQIISELEIAHGLTVTKIAPSIAPKQPKRKRATRNEKMLSERTGEPSPKEALQQIIDKILADTPDLLTFIKRLEEAEVSWKANIASTGKMNGFSFEFSGIAFKASQLGKSFSWANLRNRLNYNPDHLEALRTGIPPEAPP
;
A
#
# COMPACT_ATOMS: atom_id res chain seq x y z
N MET A 1 5.93 -11.31 -14.39
CA MET A 1 4.55 -11.71 -14.06
C MET A 1 3.65 -10.49 -13.85
N LYS A 2 2.35 -10.60 -14.19
CA LYS A 2 1.36 -9.53 -14.06
C LYS A 2 0.05 -10.06 -13.47
N GLY A 3 -0.61 -9.28 -12.63
CA GLY A 3 -1.95 -9.56 -12.10
C GLY A 3 -3.08 -9.03 -12.99
N MET A 4 -4.33 -9.35 -12.66
CA MET A 4 -5.48 -8.68 -13.30
C MET A 4 -5.44 -7.18 -13.06
N GLN A 5 -5.98 -6.39 -14.01
CA GLN A 5 -6.12 -4.94 -13.81
C GLN A 5 -6.95 -4.60 -12.56
N LYS A 6 -7.90 -5.48 -12.21
CA LYS A 6 -8.73 -5.34 -11.03
C LYS A 6 -9.10 -6.71 -10.48
N ILE A 7 -8.70 -6.95 -9.24
CA ILE A 7 -9.21 -8.05 -8.40
C ILE A 7 -10.72 -7.88 -8.26
N LYS A 8 -11.46 -8.95 -8.58
CA LYS A 8 -12.93 -8.95 -8.59
C LYS A 8 -13.47 -9.57 -7.31
N ARG A 9 -14.56 -8.97 -6.82
CA ARG A 9 -15.41 -9.56 -5.77
C ARG A 9 -16.79 -9.84 -6.33
N GLY A 10 -17.21 -11.09 -6.29
CA GLY A 10 -18.43 -11.59 -6.94
C GLY A 10 -19.50 -12.05 -5.95
N LYS A 11 -20.75 -12.15 -6.42
CA LYS A 11 -21.91 -12.60 -5.63
C LYS A 11 -22.16 -14.12 -5.66
N SER A 12 -21.66 -14.79 -6.70
CA SER A 12 -21.91 -16.21 -7.00
C SER A 12 -20.62 -16.87 -7.48
N PHE A 13 -20.31 -18.04 -6.92
CA PHE A 13 -19.18 -18.85 -7.36
C PHE A 13 -19.46 -19.50 -8.73
N SER A 14 -20.71 -19.90 -8.98
CA SER A 14 -21.14 -20.47 -10.27
C SER A 14 -20.71 -19.61 -11.46
N GLY A 15 -20.93 -18.30 -11.39
CA GLY A 15 -20.56 -17.39 -12.48
C GLY A 15 -19.06 -17.35 -12.76
N VAL A 16 -18.20 -17.39 -11.73
CA VAL A 16 -16.75 -17.35 -11.94
C VAL A 16 -16.18 -18.72 -12.29
N VAL A 17 -16.66 -19.80 -11.68
CA VAL A 17 -16.19 -21.16 -11.95
C VAL A 17 -16.53 -21.55 -13.39
N LEU A 18 -17.78 -21.36 -13.82
CA LEU A 18 -18.18 -21.63 -15.20
C LEU A 18 -17.45 -20.76 -16.21
N TYR A 19 -17.18 -19.50 -15.87
CA TYR A 19 -16.40 -18.61 -16.74
C TYR A 19 -14.95 -19.10 -16.90
N VAL A 20 -14.29 -19.46 -15.81
CA VAL A 20 -12.88 -19.85 -15.79
C VAL A 20 -12.67 -21.26 -16.36
N LEU A 21 -13.61 -22.20 -16.18
CA LEU A 21 -13.50 -23.56 -16.72
C LEU A 21 -14.06 -23.70 -18.14
N LYS A 22 -14.62 -22.63 -18.73
CA LYS A 22 -15.17 -22.71 -20.09
C LYS A 22 -14.04 -22.89 -21.12
N PRO A 23 -14.09 -23.95 -21.95
CA PRO A 23 -13.20 -24.07 -23.10
C PRO A 23 -13.41 -22.90 -24.08
N GLY A 24 -12.31 -22.40 -24.65
CA GLY A 24 -12.33 -21.28 -25.59
C GLY A 24 -11.46 -21.58 -26.79
N SER A 25 -11.89 -21.16 -27.99
CA SER A 25 -11.14 -21.34 -29.24
C SER A 25 -9.76 -20.66 -29.26
N HIS A 26 -9.54 -19.71 -28.36
CA HIS A 26 -8.25 -19.01 -28.19
C HIS A 26 -7.31 -19.71 -27.20
N HIS A 27 -7.76 -20.76 -26.51
CA HIS A 27 -6.92 -21.52 -25.61
C HIS A 27 -6.14 -22.59 -26.38
N LYS A 28 -4.84 -22.74 -26.10
CA LYS A 28 -4.01 -23.82 -26.66
C LYS A 28 -4.36 -25.19 -26.09
N SER A 29 -4.99 -25.21 -24.91
CA SER A 29 -5.48 -26.40 -24.22
C SER A 29 -6.70 -26.03 -23.38
N ASP A 30 -7.54 -27.01 -23.05
CA ASP A 30 -8.66 -26.78 -22.16
C ASP A 30 -8.18 -26.28 -20.78
N PRO A 31 -8.95 -25.39 -20.11
CA PRO A 31 -8.65 -25.00 -18.74
C PRO A 31 -8.64 -26.20 -17.80
N ILE A 32 -7.61 -26.29 -16.97
CA ILE A 32 -7.48 -27.37 -15.99
C ILE A 32 -7.32 -26.82 -14.58
N VAL A 33 -7.97 -27.45 -13.60
CA VAL A 33 -7.69 -27.19 -12.20
C VAL A 33 -6.36 -27.85 -11.87
N ILE A 34 -5.40 -27.06 -11.38
CA ILE A 34 -4.05 -27.55 -11.07
C ILE A 34 -3.76 -27.61 -9.58
N GLY A 35 -4.65 -27.07 -8.74
CA GLY A 35 -4.49 -27.12 -7.30
C GLY A 35 -5.47 -26.24 -6.53
N GLY A 36 -5.17 -26.07 -5.25
CA GLY A 36 -6.04 -25.46 -4.26
C GLY A 36 -6.28 -26.42 -3.09
N ASN A 37 -7.32 -26.15 -2.31
CA ASN A 37 -7.74 -27.00 -1.19
C ASN A 37 -9.19 -27.52 -1.35
N MET A 38 -9.68 -27.54 -2.59
CA MET A 38 -10.97 -28.11 -2.95
C MET A 38 -10.85 -29.62 -3.12
N LEU A 39 -11.96 -30.34 -2.90
CA LEU A 39 -11.97 -31.81 -2.97
C LEU A 39 -12.09 -32.35 -4.39
N SER A 40 -12.59 -31.52 -5.32
CA SER A 40 -12.82 -31.91 -6.72
C SER A 40 -12.33 -30.82 -7.68
N ASP A 41 -12.10 -31.22 -8.93
CA ASP A 41 -11.79 -30.36 -10.07
C ASP A 41 -13.00 -30.13 -11.00
N SER A 42 -14.13 -30.81 -10.76
CA SER A 42 -15.33 -30.67 -11.60
C SER A 42 -16.06 -29.36 -11.30
N ALA A 43 -16.56 -28.69 -12.35
CA ALA A 43 -17.21 -27.39 -12.20
C ALA A 43 -18.39 -27.43 -11.21
N LEU A 44 -19.21 -28.48 -11.27
CA LEU A 44 -20.40 -28.63 -10.41
C LEU A 44 -20.02 -28.82 -8.95
N GLU A 45 -19.03 -29.66 -8.66
CA GLU A 45 -18.61 -29.94 -7.29
C GLU A 45 -17.84 -28.77 -6.68
N LEU A 46 -16.99 -28.11 -7.46
CA LEU A 46 -16.34 -26.85 -7.04
C LEU A 46 -17.38 -25.81 -6.62
N ILE A 47 -18.44 -25.61 -7.42
CA ILE A 47 -19.51 -24.66 -7.11
C ILE A 47 -20.21 -25.04 -5.82
N ALA A 48 -20.59 -26.32 -5.66
CA ALA A 48 -21.28 -26.80 -4.49
C ALA A 48 -20.45 -26.61 -3.21
N GLU A 49 -19.16 -26.96 -3.26
CA GLU A 49 -18.24 -26.83 -2.13
C GLU A 49 -18.00 -25.35 -1.75
N PHE A 50 -17.78 -24.47 -2.74
CA PHE A 50 -17.67 -23.03 -2.48
C PHE A 50 -18.96 -22.44 -1.90
N ASP A 51 -20.13 -22.81 -2.42
CA ASP A 51 -21.42 -22.33 -1.93
C ASP A 51 -21.70 -22.80 -0.50
N GLY A 52 -21.11 -23.92 -0.06
CA GLY A 52 -21.07 -24.33 1.35
C GLY A 52 -20.49 -23.25 2.26
N THR A 53 -19.40 -22.58 1.86
CA THR A 53 -18.82 -21.47 2.65
C THR A 53 -19.73 -20.25 2.69
N LYS A 54 -20.49 -19.99 1.62
CA LYS A 54 -21.43 -18.87 1.55
C LYS A 54 -22.57 -19.03 2.55
N GLN A 55 -23.04 -20.26 2.76
CA GLN A 55 -24.10 -20.55 3.74
C GLN A 55 -23.69 -20.24 5.19
N LEU A 56 -22.40 -20.24 5.50
CA LEU A 56 -21.89 -19.87 6.83
C LEU A 56 -22.07 -18.38 7.16
N ARG A 57 -22.17 -17.53 6.13
CA ARG A 57 -22.28 -16.06 6.24
C ARG A 57 -23.22 -15.49 5.17
N PRO A 58 -24.54 -15.74 5.29
CA PRO A 58 -25.53 -15.30 4.29
C PRO A 58 -25.64 -13.78 4.16
N ASP A 59 -25.18 -13.03 5.16
CA ASP A 59 -25.11 -11.56 5.14
C ASP A 59 -24.06 -11.01 4.17
N VAL A 60 -23.07 -11.84 3.78
CA VAL A 60 -21.98 -11.42 2.89
C VAL A 60 -22.45 -11.43 1.44
N GLN A 61 -22.77 -10.25 0.92
CA GLN A 61 -23.27 -10.08 -0.45
C GLN A 61 -22.27 -10.46 -1.55
N LYS A 62 -20.97 -10.42 -1.26
CA LYS A 62 -19.91 -10.70 -2.25
C LYS A 62 -18.85 -11.65 -1.67
N PRO A 63 -19.15 -12.95 -1.51
CA PRO A 63 -18.25 -13.90 -0.87
C PRO A 63 -17.07 -14.31 -1.76
N VAL A 64 -17.18 -14.13 -3.08
CA VAL A 64 -16.16 -14.54 -4.04
C VAL A 64 -15.01 -13.54 -4.08
N TRP A 65 -13.78 -14.05 -4.14
CA TRP A 65 -12.57 -13.34 -4.52
C TRP A 65 -11.97 -13.98 -5.77
N HIS A 66 -11.65 -13.16 -6.78
CA HIS A 66 -11.09 -13.64 -8.05
C HIS A 66 -9.96 -12.74 -8.51
N ASN A 67 -8.82 -13.37 -8.83
CA ASN A 67 -7.69 -12.74 -9.49
C ASN A 67 -7.07 -13.68 -10.52
N SER A 68 -6.08 -13.19 -11.27
CA SER A 68 -5.22 -14.01 -12.11
C SER A 68 -3.77 -13.56 -12.01
N LEU A 69 -2.86 -14.49 -12.24
CA LEU A 69 -1.41 -14.25 -12.36
C LEU A 69 -0.96 -14.75 -13.73
N ARG A 70 -0.29 -13.91 -14.50
CA ARG A 70 0.14 -14.19 -15.87
C ARG A 70 1.64 -14.05 -16.03
N LEU A 71 2.27 -15.03 -16.66
CA LEU A 71 3.67 -14.98 -17.02
C LEU A 71 3.91 -14.07 -18.23
N PRO A 72 5.13 -13.55 -18.41
CA PRO A 72 5.54 -12.92 -19.66
C PRO A 72 5.47 -13.92 -20.82
N THR A 73 5.32 -13.40 -22.03
CA THR A 73 5.40 -14.22 -23.25
C THR A 73 6.77 -14.91 -23.32
N GLY A 74 6.77 -16.22 -23.59
CA GLY A 74 7.99 -17.03 -23.71
C GLY A 74 8.43 -17.74 -22.42
N GLU A 75 7.78 -17.46 -21.29
CA GLU A 75 8.01 -18.13 -20.01
C GLU A 75 6.89 -19.14 -19.72
N SER A 76 7.25 -20.29 -19.17
CA SER A 76 6.32 -21.35 -18.77
C SER A 76 6.76 -21.99 -17.47
N LEU A 77 5.79 -22.49 -16.72
CA LEU A 77 6.01 -23.20 -15.46
C LEU A 77 5.31 -24.54 -15.49
N SER A 78 5.81 -25.48 -14.68
CA SER A 78 5.09 -26.71 -14.37
C SER A 78 3.88 -26.42 -13.49
N ASN A 79 2.95 -27.37 -13.40
CA ASN A 79 1.79 -27.26 -12.51
C ASN A 79 2.23 -27.09 -11.05
N ASP A 80 3.23 -27.86 -10.60
CA ASP A 80 3.73 -27.77 -9.22
C ASP A 80 4.34 -26.40 -8.90
N GLN A 81 5.08 -25.82 -9.86
CA GLN A 81 5.61 -24.46 -9.71
C GLN A 81 4.49 -23.43 -9.61
N TRP A 82 3.45 -23.56 -10.46
CA TRP A 82 2.28 -22.70 -10.38
C TRP A 82 1.55 -22.80 -9.05
N VAL A 83 1.35 -24.01 -8.54
CA VAL A 83 0.72 -24.25 -7.24
C VAL A 83 1.55 -23.61 -6.12
N SER A 84 2.87 -23.82 -6.11
CA SER A 84 3.77 -23.21 -5.13
C SER A 84 3.69 -21.68 -5.12
N ILE A 85 3.72 -21.05 -6.30
CA ILE A 85 3.57 -19.60 -6.45
C ILE A 85 2.20 -19.13 -5.98
N ALA A 86 1.13 -19.84 -6.36
CA ALA A 86 -0.24 -19.47 -6.00
C ALA A 86 -0.48 -19.57 -4.48
N GLU A 87 0.10 -20.56 -3.82
CA GLU A 87 0.05 -20.76 -2.38
C GLU A 87 0.80 -19.65 -1.63
N ASP A 88 2.03 -19.32 -2.04
CA ASP A 88 2.79 -18.21 -1.47
C ASP A 88 2.06 -16.86 -1.68
N TYR A 89 1.55 -16.64 -2.90
CA TYR A 89 0.74 -15.47 -3.23
C TYR A 89 -0.48 -15.33 -2.30
N MET A 90 -1.23 -16.40 -2.09
CA MET A 90 -2.43 -16.38 -1.23
C MET A 90 -2.08 -16.10 0.23
N LYS A 91 -1.00 -16.70 0.73
CA LYS A 91 -0.48 -16.43 2.08
C LYS A 91 -0.11 -14.96 2.26
N ARG A 92 0.64 -14.37 1.32
CA ARG A 92 1.04 -12.94 1.37
C ARG A 92 -0.13 -11.98 1.21
N MET A 93 -1.17 -12.37 0.48
CA MET A 93 -2.43 -11.62 0.39
C MET A 93 -3.24 -11.62 1.70
N GLY A 94 -2.87 -12.48 2.66
CA GLY A 94 -3.55 -12.59 3.96
C GLY A 94 -4.65 -13.64 4.01
N PHE A 95 -4.72 -14.52 3.01
CA PHE A 95 -5.53 -15.74 3.10
C PHE A 95 -4.78 -16.80 3.91
N ASN A 96 -5.52 -17.68 4.58
CA ASN A 96 -4.98 -18.82 5.30
C ASN A 96 -5.45 -20.13 4.62
N ASN A 97 -5.09 -21.28 5.17
CA ASN A 97 -5.39 -22.59 4.59
C ASN A 97 -6.87 -23.00 4.69
N THR A 98 -7.67 -22.29 5.50
CA THR A 98 -9.10 -22.56 5.69
C THR A 98 -9.99 -21.66 4.85
N HIS A 99 -9.42 -20.75 4.06
CA HIS A 99 -10.14 -20.14 2.95
C HIS A 99 -10.12 -21.12 1.77
N LEU A 100 -11.30 -21.61 1.37
CA LEU A 100 -11.42 -22.45 0.19
C LEU A 100 -10.91 -21.71 -1.04
N ARG A 101 -10.13 -22.38 -1.89
CA ARG A 101 -9.50 -21.81 -3.08
C ARG A 101 -9.20 -22.87 -4.13
N SER A 102 -9.28 -22.46 -5.39
CA SER A 102 -8.94 -23.27 -6.56
C SER A 102 -8.09 -22.45 -7.53
N TYR A 103 -7.14 -23.13 -8.18
CA TYR A 103 -6.24 -22.58 -9.19
C TYR A 103 -6.52 -23.25 -10.54
N VAL A 104 -6.88 -22.45 -11.54
CA VAL A 104 -7.17 -22.95 -12.89
C VAL A 104 -6.14 -22.40 -13.86
N LEU A 105 -5.41 -23.29 -14.53
CA LEU A 105 -4.40 -22.94 -15.53
C LEU A 105 -5.04 -22.72 -16.90
N HIS A 106 -4.66 -21.62 -17.52
CA HIS A 106 -4.98 -21.26 -18.89
C HIS A 106 -3.68 -21.06 -19.69
N ASN A 107 -3.74 -21.35 -21.00
CA ASN A 107 -2.62 -21.16 -21.90
C ASN A 107 -3.09 -20.58 -23.24
N ASP A 108 -3.28 -19.26 -23.26
CA ASP A 108 -3.81 -18.43 -24.34
C ASP A 108 -2.89 -17.21 -24.50
N ASP A 109 -1.99 -17.27 -25.49
CA ASP A 109 -0.94 -16.24 -25.70
C ASP A 109 -0.02 -15.99 -24.48
N GLY A 110 0.12 -17.01 -23.62
CA GLY A 110 0.97 -17.05 -22.44
C GLY A 110 0.32 -17.80 -21.28
N GLN A 111 1.11 -18.51 -20.48
CA GLN A 111 0.56 -19.21 -19.32
C GLN A 111 0.07 -18.23 -18.25
N HIS A 112 -1.12 -18.48 -17.74
CA HIS A 112 -1.66 -17.75 -16.61
C HIS A 112 -2.60 -18.61 -15.78
N ILE A 113 -2.69 -18.33 -14.48
CA ILE A 113 -3.65 -19.00 -13.60
C ILE A 113 -4.74 -18.03 -13.19
N HIS A 114 -5.96 -18.53 -13.11
CA HIS A 114 -7.05 -17.91 -12.37
C HIS A 114 -7.07 -18.46 -10.95
N ILE A 115 -7.15 -17.56 -9.98
CA ILE A 115 -7.28 -17.88 -8.56
C ILE A 115 -8.69 -17.50 -8.13
N ILE A 116 -9.47 -18.51 -7.75
CA ILE A 116 -10.81 -18.34 -7.19
C ILE A 116 -10.70 -18.70 -5.71
N ALA A 117 -11.17 -17.82 -4.82
CA ALA A 117 -11.17 -18.08 -3.39
C ALA A 117 -12.46 -17.59 -2.73
N SER A 118 -12.86 -18.27 -1.65
CA SER A 118 -13.84 -17.73 -0.72
C SER A 118 -13.19 -16.67 0.16
N ARG A 119 -13.90 -15.56 0.36
CA ARG A 119 -13.52 -14.54 1.34
C ARG A 119 -13.94 -14.95 2.75
N ILE A 120 -14.73 -16.01 2.90
CA ILE A 120 -15.19 -16.49 4.18
C ILE A 120 -14.27 -17.64 4.59
N ASP A 121 -13.63 -17.47 5.73
CA ASP A 121 -12.84 -18.52 6.35
C ASP A 121 -13.77 -19.65 6.84
N LEU A 122 -13.50 -20.89 6.42
CA LEU A 122 -14.36 -22.04 6.72
C LEU A 122 -14.47 -22.29 8.24
N ASN A 123 -13.38 -22.12 8.98
CA ASN A 123 -13.32 -22.47 10.41
C ASN A 123 -13.79 -21.33 11.31
N SER A 124 -13.19 -20.16 11.15
CA SER A 124 -13.44 -18.98 11.98
C SER A 124 -14.64 -18.16 11.54
N ARG A 125 -15.20 -18.41 10.35
CA ARG A 125 -16.29 -17.63 9.71
C ARG A 125 -15.96 -16.14 9.53
N LYS A 126 -14.69 -15.77 9.68
CA LYS A 126 -14.20 -14.40 9.48
C LYS A 126 -14.21 -14.07 8.00
N LEU A 127 -14.59 -12.84 7.69
CA LEU A 127 -14.59 -12.32 6.33
C LEU A 127 -13.26 -11.63 6.04
N TYR A 128 -12.58 -12.07 5.00
CA TYR A 128 -11.48 -11.34 4.38
C TYR A 128 -12.00 -10.03 3.79
N LEU A 129 -11.68 -8.91 4.45
CA LEU A 129 -12.17 -7.58 4.09
C LEU A 129 -11.44 -6.97 2.92
N GLY A 130 -10.13 -7.23 2.79
CA GLY A 130 -9.21 -6.72 1.76
C GLY A 130 -9.17 -5.18 1.64
N ARG A 131 -7.97 -4.57 1.69
CA ARG A 131 -7.80 -3.11 1.49
C ARG A 131 -6.68 -2.86 0.50
N ASN A 132 -6.88 -1.98 -0.48
CA ASN A 132 -5.89 -1.65 -1.51
C ASN A 132 -5.32 -2.90 -2.23
N GLU A 133 -6.16 -3.90 -2.47
CA GLU A 133 -5.71 -5.24 -2.88
C GLU A 133 -4.90 -5.24 -4.17
N ASN A 134 -5.25 -4.41 -5.17
CA ASN A 134 -4.47 -4.34 -6.41
C ASN A 134 -3.06 -3.79 -6.18
N LEU A 135 -2.91 -2.83 -5.26
CA LEU A 135 -1.60 -2.28 -4.89
C LEU A 135 -0.76 -3.33 -4.16
N ILE A 136 -1.37 -4.02 -3.19
CA ILE A 136 -0.72 -5.09 -2.42
C ILE A 136 -0.33 -6.25 -3.35
N SER A 137 -1.25 -6.69 -4.21
CA SER A 137 -1.03 -7.74 -5.20
C SER A 137 0.13 -7.38 -6.15
N THR A 138 0.20 -6.13 -6.63
CA THR A 138 1.32 -5.68 -7.47
C THR A 138 2.66 -5.80 -6.74
N GLN A 139 2.71 -5.40 -5.46
CA GLN A 139 3.92 -5.53 -4.66
C GLN A 139 4.30 -7.00 -4.43
N ILE A 140 3.34 -7.84 -4.07
CA ILE A 140 3.55 -9.28 -3.86
C ILE A 140 4.05 -9.95 -5.14
N ILE A 141 3.50 -9.60 -6.31
CA ILE A 141 3.93 -10.17 -7.59
C ILE A 141 5.41 -9.86 -7.84
N SER A 142 5.87 -8.63 -7.61
CA SER A 142 7.30 -8.30 -7.75
C SER A 142 8.19 -9.09 -6.78
N GLU A 143 7.73 -9.35 -5.56
CA GLU A 143 8.48 -10.17 -4.60
C GLU A 143 8.47 -11.66 -4.97
N LEU A 144 7.38 -12.16 -5.55
CA LEU A 144 7.27 -13.52 -6.05
C LEU A 144 8.17 -13.76 -7.26
N GLU A 145 8.27 -12.78 -8.17
CA GLU A 145 9.20 -12.86 -9.30
C GLU A 145 10.63 -13.14 -8.80
N ILE A 146 11.07 -12.43 -7.75
CA ILE A 146 12.39 -12.63 -7.15
C ILE A 146 12.47 -13.97 -6.41
N ALA A 147 11.49 -14.29 -5.57
CA ALA A 147 11.51 -15.48 -4.72
C ALA A 147 11.48 -16.80 -5.51
N HIS A 148 10.83 -16.81 -6.68
CA HIS A 148 10.68 -17.98 -7.53
C HIS A 148 11.56 -17.94 -8.79
N GLY A 149 12.49 -16.99 -8.88
CA GLY A 149 13.46 -16.90 -9.98
C GLY A 149 12.84 -16.62 -11.36
N LEU A 150 11.72 -15.91 -11.39
CA LEU A 150 10.98 -15.57 -12.61
C LEU A 150 11.50 -14.28 -13.25
N THR A 151 11.10 -14.02 -14.50
CA THR A 151 11.44 -12.74 -15.15
C THR A 151 10.81 -11.57 -14.40
N VAL A 152 11.65 -10.65 -13.94
CA VAL A 152 11.23 -9.41 -13.26
C VAL A 152 10.65 -8.45 -14.29
N THR A 153 9.32 -8.30 -14.32
CA THR A 153 8.65 -7.51 -15.38
C THR A 153 8.48 -6.04 -15.03
N LYS A 154 8.34 -5.72 -13.74
CA LYS A 154 8.34 -4.34 -13.21
C LYS A 154 8.76 -4.39 -11.74
N ILE A 155 9.68 -3.50 -11.36
CA ILE A 155 9.93 -3.20 -9.95
C ILE A 155 8.68 -2.46 -9.45
N ALA A 156 7.80 -3.12 -8.69
CA ALA A 156 6.86 -2.40 -7.85
C ALA A 156 7.67 -1.40 -7.00
N PRO A 157 7.32 -0.11 -6.97
CA PRO A 157 8.20 0.90 -6.37
C PRO A 157 8.20 0.80 -4.85
N SER A 158 8.94 -0.16 -4.29
CA SER A 158 9.32 -0.24 -2.88
C SER A 158 10.47 -1.22 -2.61
N ILE A 159 11.72 -0.81 -2.88
CA ILE A 159 12.92 -1.02 -2.01
C ILE A 159 13.88 0.17 -2.20
N ALA A 160 13.37 1.36 -1.98
CA ALA A 160 14.19 2.44 -1.42
C ALA A 160 13.33 3.01 -0.30
N PRO A 161 13.88 3.40 0.86
CA PRO A 161 13.15 4.26 1.78
C PRO A 161 12.72 5.46 0.94
N LYS A 162 11.43 5.52 0.57
CA LYS A 162 10.89 6.65 -0.17
C LYS A 162 11.04 7.81 0.77
N GLN A 163 12.10 8.60 0.54
CA GLN A 163 12.29 9.92 1.09
C GLN A 163 10.90 10.59 1.07
N PRO A 164 10.36 11.00 2.22
CA PRO A 164 8.98 11.43 2.31
C PRO A 164 8.77 12.60 1.35
N LYS A 165 7.98 12.37 0.29
CA LYS A 165 7.89 13.31 -0.84
C LYS A 165 7.29 14.66 -0.40
N ARG A 166 7.95 15.76 -0.80
CA ARG A 166 7.44 17.14 -0.70
C ARG A 166 6.16 17.29 -1.53
N LYS A 167 5.25 18.18 -1.12
CA LYS A 167 4.12 18.57 -1.98
C LYS A 167 4.60 19.66 -2.93
N ARG A 168 4.47 19.42 -4.24
CA ARG A 168 4.77 20.41 -5.29
C ARG A 168 3.92 21.67 -5.10
N ALA A 169 4.42 22.80 -5.60
CA ALA A 169 3.65 24.03 -5.73
C ALA A 169 2.35 23.78 -6.52
N THR A 170 1.28 24.46 -6.14
CA THR A 170 0.00 24.38 -6.86
C THR A 170 0.11 25.06 -8.23
N ARG A 171 -0.83 24.78 -9.15
CA ARG A 171 -0.81 25.38 -10.50
C ARG A 171 -0.83 26.92 -10.45
N ASN A 172 -1.57 27.49 -9.50
CA ASN A 172 -1.62 28.94 -9.28
C ASN A 172 -0.30 29.48 -8.71
N GLU A 173 0.32 28.78 -7.76
CA GLU A 173 1.64 29.13 -7.22
C GLU A 173 2.73 29.11 -8.30
N LYS A 174 2.68 28.12 -9.21
CA LYS A 174 3.62 27.99 -10.34
C LYS A 174 3.46 29.11 -11.37
N MET A 175 2.22 29.51 -11.66
CA MET A 175 1.94 30.65 -12.54
C MET A 175 2.38 31.99 -11.92
N LEU A 176 2.29 32.13 -10.58
CA LEU A 176 2.80 33.30 -9.86
C LEU A 176 4.33 33.35 -9.89
N SER A 177 5.02 32.24 -9.60
CA SER A 177 6.50 32.19 -9.64
C SER A 177 7.05 32.40 -11.05
N GLU A 178 6.39 31.87 -12.08
CA GLU A 178 6.76 32.10 -13.49
C GLU A 178 6.58 33.57 -13.91
N ARG A 179 5.73 34.32 -13.21
CA ARG A 179 5.46 35.75 -13.46
C ARG A 179 6.37 36.69 -12.65
N THR A 180 6.79 36.30 -11.45
CA THR A 180 7.62 37.13 -10.55
C THR A 180 9.10 36.77 -10.57
N GLY A 181 9.48 35.58 -11.03
CA GLY A 181 10.87 35.10 -11.05
C GLY A 181 11.38 34.58 -9.70
N GLU A 182 10.54 34.56 -8.67
CA GLU A 182 10.90 34.12 -7.30
C GLU A 182 10.23 32.78 -6.92
N PRO A 183 10.86 31.95 -6.08
CA PRO A 183 10.25 30.71 -5.58
C PRO A 183 8.95 31.02 -4.82
N SER A 184 7.96 30.13 -4.92
CA SER A 184 6.73 30.32 -4.16
C SER A 184 7.01 30.37 -2.64
N PRO A 185 6.26 31.13 -1.82
CA PRO A 185 6.47 31.20 -0.38
C PRO A 185 6.52 29.83 0.30
N LYS A 186 5.77 28.87 -0.26
CA LYS A 186 5.79 27.46 0.15
C LYS A 186 7.12 26.76 -0.14
N GLU A 187 7.70 26.95 -1.31
CA GLU A 187 8.99 26.37 -1.69
C GLU A 187 10.14 27.02 -0.94
N ALA A 188 10.11 28.34 -0.77
CA ALA A 188 11.05 29.08 0.07
C ALA A 188 11.03 28.55 1.52
N LEU A 189 9.84 28.42 2.11
CA LEU A 189 9.68 27.86 3.46
C LEU A 189 10.17 26.40 3.56
N GLN A 190 9.92 25.57 2.56
CA GLN A 190 10.49 24.21 2.51
C GLN A 190 12.02 24.22 2.52
N GLN A 191 12.65 25.11 1.75
CA GLN A 191 14.11 25.23 1.67
C GLN A 191 14.71 25.74 2.98
N ILE A 192 14.08 26.73 3.62
CA ILE A 192 14.49 27.26 4.92
C ILE A 192 14.47 26.15 5.97
N ILE A 193 13.34 25.43 6.10
CA ILE A 193 13.22 24.34 7.08
C ILE A 193 14.24 23.23 6.82
N ASP A 194 14.49 22.89 5.57
CA ASP A 194 15.49 21.85 5.24
C ASP A 194 16.92 22.29 5.54
N LYS A 195 17.26 23.58 5.36
CA LYS A 195 18.55 24.14 5.76
C LYS A 195 18.74 24.11 7.27
N ILE A 196 17.69 24.45 8.03
CA ILE A 196 17.71 24.44 9.50
C ILE A 196 17.94 23.03 10.04
N LEU A 197 17.40 22.00 9.37
CA LEU A 197 17.47 20.59 9.77
C LEU A 197 18.71 19.85 9.25
N ALA A 198 19.63 20.52 8.56
CA ALA A 198 20.74 19.86 7.85
C ALA A 198 21.73 19.14 8.78
N ASP A 199 21.91 19.64 10.00
CA ASP A 199 22.80 19.14 11.05
C ASP A 199 22.07 18.43 12.19
N THR A 200 20.80 18.06 12.00
CA THR A 200 19.97 17.35 12.98
C THR A 200 19.90 18.04 14.36
N PRO A 201 19.46 19.31 14.43
CA PRO A 201 19.42 20.06 15.68
C PRO A 201 18.45 19.43 16.68
N ASP A 202 18.59 19.77 17.96
CA ASP A 202 17.53 19.52 18.94
C ASP A 202 16.32 20.44 18.70
N LEU A 203 15.22 20.17 19.39
CA LEU A 203 13.95 20.88 19.23
C LEU A 203 14.01 22.38 19.55
N LEU A 204 14.80 22.78 20.56
CA LEU A 204 14.93 24.19 20.97
C LEU A 204 15.79 24.94 19.96
N THR A 205 16.89 24.32 19.52
CA THR A 205 17.75 24.84 18.47
C THR A 205 16.99 24.99 17.14
N PHE A 206 16.15 24.01 16.80
CA PHE A 206 15.28 24.06 15.62
C PHE A 206 14.33 25.27 15.64
N ILE A 207 13.67 25.51 16.77
CA ILE A 207 12.74 26.61 16.97
C ILE A 207 13.44 27.97 16.93
N LYS A 208 14.58 28.10 17.60
CA LYS A 208 15.37 29.33 17.59
C LYS A 208 15.79 29.70 16.16
N ARG A 209 16.26 28.72 15.39
CA ARG A 209 16.66 28.92 13.98
C ARG A 209 15.49 29.26 13.05
N LEU A 210 14.27 28.83 13.37
CA LEU A 210 13.07 29.25 12.63
C LEU A 210 12.82 30.73 12.85
N GLU A 211 12.90 31.20 14.10
CA GLU A 211 12.74 32.61 14.45
C GLU A 211 13.83 33.49 13.81
N GLU A 212 15.09 33.04 13.83
CA GLU A 212 16.21 33.70 13.14
C GLU A 212 16.02 33.78 11.60
N ALA A 213 15.22 32.87 11.03
CA ALA A 213 14.88 32.86 9.61
C ALA A 213 13.53 33.55 9.31
N GLU A 214 13.00 34.33 10.26
CA GLU A 214 11.72 35.04 10.17
C GLU A 214 10.51 34.11 9.91
N VAL A 215 10.61 32.86 10.38
CA VAL A 215 9.52 31.87 10.33
C VAL A 215 8.89 31.76 11.70
N SER A 216 7.70 32.34 11.84
CA SER A 216 6.86 32.14 13.03
C SER A 216 6.34 30.70 13.08
N TRP A 217 6.21 30.13 14.28
CA TRP A 217 5.79 28.74 14.44
C TRP A 217 4.80 28.58 15.60
N LYS A 218 4.00 27.51 15.52
CA LYS A 218 3.10 27.08 16.59
C LYS A 218 3.12 25.57 16.70
N ALA A 219 3.45 25.05 17.88
CA ALA A 219 3.31 23.63 18.19
C ALA A 219 1.83 23.28 18.42
N ASN A 220 1.31 22.31 17.67
CA ASN A 220 -0.04 21.80 17.85
C ASN A 220 0.03 20.54 18.73
N ILE A 221 -0.31 20.68 20.01
CA ILE A 221 -0.29 19.60 21.01
C ILE A 221 -1.74 19.29 21.40
N ALA A 222 -2.12 18.01 21.38
CA ALA A 222 -3.44 17.57 21.84
C ALA A 222 -3.57 17.70 23.36
N SER A 223 -4.80 17.74 23.87
CA SER A 223 -5.08 17.72 25.33
C SER A 223 -4.47 16.52 26.05
N THR A 224 -4.17 15.43 25.32
CA THR A 224 -3.49 14.24 25.83
C THR A 224 -1.96 14.39 25.95
N GLY A 225 -1.40 15.57 25.66
CA GLY A 225 0.05 15.83 25.64
C GLY A 225 0.76 15.37 24.36
N LYS A 226 0.05 14.73 23.44
CA LYS A 226 0.63 14.25 22.18
C LYS A 226 0.82 15.39 21.19
N MET A 227 2.05 15.59 20.69
CA MET A 227 2.32 16.52 19.60
C MET A 227 1.80 15.99 18.25
N ASN A 228 0.96 16.80 17.60
CA ASN A 228 0.40 16.54 16.28
C ASN A 228 1.25 17.14 15.14
N GLY A 229 1.96 18.25 15.41
CA GLY A 229 2.91 18.88 14.49
C GLY A 229 2.96 20.39 14.58
N PHE A 230 3.66 21.02 13.64
CA PHE A 230 3.82 22.47 13.59
C PHE A 230 2.84 23.13 12.60
N SER A 231 2.47 24.37 12.92
CA SER A 231 2.04 25.36 11.94
C SER A 231 3.15 26.39 11.82
N PHE A 232 3.51 26.77 10.60
CA PHE A 232 4.50 27.79 10.29
C PHE A 232 3.81 28.98 9.64
N GLU A 233 4.36 30.17 9.81
CA GLU A 233 3.95 31.36 9.08
C GLU A 233 5.19 32.03 8.50
N PHE A 234 5.15 32.29 7.19
CA PHE A 234 6.26 32.88 6.44
C PHE A 234 5.69 33.84 5.40
N SER A 235 6.26 35.04 5.32
CA SER A 235 5.77 36.14 4.46
C SER A 235 4.26 36.41 4.61
N GLY A 236 3.74 36.34 5.84
CA GLY A 236 2.32 36.56 6.16
C GLY A 236 1.37 35.44 5.74
N ILE A 237 1.89 34.27 5.34
CA ILE A 237 1.09 33.11 4.93
C ILE A 237 1.31 31.95 5.91
N ALA A 238 0.22 31.46 6.49
CA ALA A 238 0.25 30.32 7.40
C ALA A 238 0.16 28.97 6.66
N PHE A 239 1.08 28.05 6.99
CA PHE A 239 1.15 26.68 6.49
C PHE A 239 1.14 25.67 7.64
N LYS A 240 0.19 24.74 7.63
CA LYS A 240 0.34 23.50 8.43
C LYS A 240 1.53 22.71 7.87
N ALA A 241 2.37 22.14 8.72
CA ALA A 241 3.53 21.39 8.25
C ALA A 241 3.16 20.23 7.28
N SER A 242 1.99 19.61 7.45
CA SER A 242 1.44 18.60 6.53
C SER A 242 1.06 19.13 5.12
N GLN A 243 0.89 20.45 4.96
CA GLN A 243 0.69 21.12 3.68
C GLN A 243 2.01 21.32 2.92
N LEU A 244 3.14 21.43 3.64
CA LEU A 244 4.47 21.48 3.05
C LEU A 244 4.89 20.12 2.50
N GLY A 245 4.45 19.02 3.11
CA GLY A 245 4.71 17.68 2.60
C GLY A 245 4.82 16.65 3.70
N LYS A 246 4.92 15.37 3.34
CA LYS A 246 5.07 14.30 4.34
C LYS A 246 6.39 14.44 5.12
N SER A 247 7.45 14.96 4.50
CA SER A 247 8.75 15.19 5.14
C SER A 247 8.68 16.15 6.33
N PHE A 248 7.69 17.04 6.33
CA PHE A 248 7.49 18.07 7.35
C PHE A 248 6.41 17.67 8.37
N SER A 249 5.79 16.49 8.25
CA SER A 249 4.91 15.99 9.32
C SER A 249 5.71 15.78 10.62
N TRP A 250 5.08 15.92 11.79
CA TRP A 250 5.74 15.71 13.07
C TRP A 250 6.53 14.40 13.16
N ALA A 251 5.91 13.29 12.72
CA ALA A 251 6.55 11.98 12.76
C ALA A 251 7.87 11.93 11.98
N ASN A 252 7.98 12.69 10.88
CA ASN A 252 9.19 12.76 10.07
C ASN A 252 10.17 13.85 10.54
N LEU A 253 9.66 14.99 11.04
CA LEU A 253 10.50 16.03 11.65
C LEU A 253 11.20 15.50 12.91
N ARG A 254 10.47 14.78 13.77
CA ARG A 254 11.01 14.14 14.97
C ARG A 254 12.20 13.24 14.65
N ASN A 255 12.17 12.51 13.53
CA ASN A 255 13.27 11.63 13.11
C ASN A 255 14.49 12.38 12.55
N ARG A 256 14.33 13.68 12.23
CA ARG A 256 15.38 14.57 11.73
C ARG A 256 15.88 15.54 12.80
N LEU A 257 15.37 15.41 14.02
CA LEU A 257 15.76 16.19 15.18
C LEU A 257 16.41 15.26 16.19
N ASN A 258 17.40 15.77 16.94
CA ASN A 258 17.85 15.10 18.15
C ASN A 258 16.79 15.29 19.25
N TYR A 259 15.71 14.51 19.16
CA TYR A 259 14.50 14.73 19.96
C TYR A 259 14.62 14.17 21.37
N ASN A 260 14.65 15.06 22.36
CA ASN A 260 14.42 14.74 23.77
C ASN A 260 12.95 15.02 24.16
N PRO A 261 12.20 14.04 24.70
CA PRO A 261 10.85 14.24 25.24
C PRO A 261 10.70 15.42 26.21
N ASP A 262 11.73 15.72 27.01
CA ASP A 262 11.70 16.80 28.01
C ASP A 262 11.58 18.20 27.35
N HIS A 263 12.05 18.34 26.11
CA HIS A 263 11.91 19.59 25.35
C HIS A 263 10.46 19.87 24.95
N LEU A 264 9.60 18.86 24.92
CA LEU A 264 8.18 19.03 24.63
C LEU A 264 7.44 19.70 25.79
N GLU A 265 7.83 19.40 27.03
CA GLU A 265 7.26 20.04 28.23
C GLU A 265 7.65 21.51 28.30
N ALA A 266 8.89 21.87 27.91
CA ALA A 266 9.31 23.27 27.79
C ALA A 266 8.47 24.08 26.79
N LEU A 267 8.05 23.46 25.68
CA LEU A 267 7.12 24.08 24.72
C LEU A 267 5.68 24.20 25.23
N ARG A 268 5.31 23.38 26.22
CA ARG A 268 3.98 23.37 26.81
C ARG A 268 3.85 24.41 27.93
N THR A 269 4.93 24.64 28.67
CA THR A 269 4.98 25.57 29.81
C THR A 269 5.46 26.97 29.43
N GLY A 270 6.14 27.12 28.29
CA GLY A 270 6.77 28.38 27.89
C GLY A 270 8.04 28.71 28.68
N ILE A 271 8.60 27.72 29.39
CA ILE A 271 9.77 27.87 30.27
C ILE A 271 10.89 26.95 29.75
N PRO A 272 12.10 27.47 29.43
CA PRO A 272 13.21 26.64 29.01
C PRO A 272 13.60 25.62 30.10
N PRO A 273 14.04 24.40 29.74
CA PRO A 273 14.58 23.47 30.71
C PRO A 273 15.91 24.01 31.25
N GLU A 274 16.13 23.85 32.56
CA GLU A 274 17.35 24.27 33.24
C GLU A 274 18.55 23.48 32.68
N ALA A 275 19.65 24.18 32.38
CA ALA A 275 20.84 23.55 31.81
C ALA A 275 21.44 22.55 32.83
N PRO A 276 21.91 21.36 32.39
CA PRO A 276 22.56 20.43 33.30
C PRO A 276 23.89 21.03 33.80
N PRO A 277 24.30 20.72 35.05
CA PRO A 277 25.49 21.26 35.68
C PRO A 277 26.80 20.81 35.01
#